data_AF-A0A5C7EX99-F1
#
_entry.id   AF-A0A5C7EX99-F1
#
_cell.length_a   1.000
_cell.length_b   1.000
_cell.length_c   1.000
_cell.angle_alpha   90.00
_cell.angle_beta   90.00
_cell.angle_gamma   90.00
#
_symmetry.space_group_name_H-M   'P 1'
#
loop_
_entity.id
_entity.type
_entity.pdbx_description
1 polymer ?
#
loop_
_entity_poly.entity_id
_entity_poly.type
_entity_poly.pdbx_seq_one_letter_code
_entity_poly.pdbx_strand_id
1 'polypeptide(L)' 'HVINVREVRLAAGAEFVVMICGDIMTMPGLPKVPSAEKIDLDQHGKVVGLF' A
#
# COMPACT_ATOMS: atom_id res chain seq x y z
N HIS A 1 9.37 12.00 26.08
CA HIS A 1 8.55 12.04 24.84
C HIS A 1 7.27 11.26 25.12
N VAL A 2 6.11 11.79 24.72
CA VAL A 2 4.78 11.17 24.95
C VAL A 2 4.18 10.85 23.59
N ILE A 3 3.60 9.66 23.41
CA ILE A 3 2.97 9.22 22.17
C ILE A 3 1.46 9.24 22.35
N ASN A 4 0.77 10.01 21.52
CA ASN A 4 -0.69 10.13 21.56
C ASN A 4 -1.32 9.07 20.65
N VAL A 5 -2.15 8.21 21.23
CA VAL A 5 -2.97 7.25 20.47
C VAL A 5 -4.27 7.94 20.06
N ARG A 6 -4.58 7.92 18.76
CA ARG A 6 -5.78 8.54 18.18
C ARG A 6 -6.93 7.55 18.02
N GLU A 7 -6.63 6.31 17.68
CA GLU A 7 -7.63 5.28 17.40
C GLU A 7 -7.10 3.91 17.84
N VAL A 8 -8.01 3.01 18.22
CA VAL A 8 -7.72 1.62 18.57
C VAL A 8 -8.60 0.71 17.72
N ARG A 9 -8.01 -0.23 16.98
CA ARG A 9 -8.74 -1.22 16.18
C ARG A 9 -8.50 -2.63 16.72
N LEU A 10 -9.59 -3.40 16.84
CA LEU A 10 -9.53 -4.80 17.20
C LEU A 10 -9.42 -5.67 15.94
N ALA A 11 -8.31 -6.39 15.78
CA ALA A 11 -8.15 -7.40 14.75
C ALA A 11 -8.49 -8.78 15.34
N ALA A 12 -9.76 -9.02 15.67
CA ALA A 12 -10.20 -10.21 16.41
C ALA A 12 -9.81 -11.54 15.74
N GLY A 13 -9.82 -11.60 14.41
CA GLY A 13 -9.40 -12.80 13.68
C GLY A 13 -7.89 -13.05 13.68
N ALA A 14 -7.07 -12.03 13.95
CA ALA A 14 -5.62 -12.14 14.07
C ALA A 14 -5.14 -12.05 15.53
N GLU A 15 -6.08 -11.98 16.48
CA GLU A 15 -5.87 -11.98 17.93
C GLU A 15 -4.96 -10.85 18.46
N PHE A 16 -4.97 -9.68 17.81
CA PHE A 16 -4.24 -8.50 18.29
C PHE A 16 -5.03 -7.19 18.21
N VAL A 17 -4.52 -6.19 18.91
CA VAL A 17 -5.04 -4.82 18.94
C VAL A 17 -4.06 -3.88 18.23
N VAL A 18 -4.56 -3.06 17.31
CA VAL A 18 -3.77 -2.06 16.58
C VAL A 18 -3.97 -0.70 17.23
N MET A 19 -2.87 -0.12 17.72
CA MET A 19 -2.84 1.23 18.29
C MET A 19 -2.37 2.22 17.22
N ILE A 20 -3.26 3.11 16.79
CA ILE A 20 -3.00 4.06 15.71
C ILE A 20 -2.59 5.40 16.32
N CYS A 21 -1.35 5.82 16.05
CA CYS A 21 -0.77 7.05 16.60
C CYS A 21 -0.81 8.25 15.63
N GLY A 22 -1.36 8.06 14.43
CA GLY A 22 -1.39 9.04 13.36
C GLY A 22 -2.06 8.45 12.11
N ASP A 23 -2.02 9.17 11.00
CA ASP A 23 -2.68 8.71 9.78
C ASP A 23 -1.91 7.54 9.15
N ILE A 24 -2.62 6.44 8.89
CA ILE A 24 -2.08 5.23 8.26
C ILE A 24 -2.68 5.12 6.86
N MET A 25 -1.82 5.12 5.84
CA MET A 25 -2.22 4.87 4.46
C MET A 25 -2.44 3.36 4.24
N THR A 26 -3.69 2.91 4.21
CA THR A 26 -4.05 1.51 3.92
C THR A 26 -4.25 1.24 2.43
N MET A 27 -4.46 2.29 1.63
CA MET A 27 -4.64 2.20 0.18
C MET A 27 -3.75 3.26 -0.49
N PRO A 28 -2.54 2.88 -0.94
CA PRO A 28 -1.67 3.81 -1.65
C PRO A 28 -2.27 4.17 -3.01
N GLY A 29 -2.14 5.44 -3.40
CA GLY A 29 -2.46 5.90 -4.75
C GLY A 29 -1.34 5.62 -5.75
N LEU A 30 -1.63 5.83 -7.04
CA LEU A 30 -0.62 5.79 -8.08
C LEU A 30 0.27 7.05 -8.05
N PRO A 31 1.58 6.93 -8.38
CA PRO A 31 2.46 8.08 -8.53
C PRO A 31 2.10 8.88 -9.79
N LYS A 32 2.67 10.09 -9.92
CA LYS A 32 2.42 11.00 -11.05
C LYS A 32 2.63 10.34 -12.43
N VAL A 33 3.61 9.44 -12.55
CA VAL A 33 3.86 8.63 -13.75
C VAL A 33 3.69 7.16 -13.34
N PRO A 34 2.53 6.54 -13.60
CA PRO A 34 2.28 5.14 -13.26
C PRO A 34 3.19 4.20 -14.08
N SER A 35 3.72 3.14 -13.46
CA SER A 35 4.46 2.10 -14.20
C SER A 35 3.61 1.44 -15.29
N ALA A 36 2.28 1.49 -15.16
CA ALA A 36 1.33 1.00 -16.15
C ALA A 36 1.51 1.63 -17.54
N GLU A 37 2.02 2.87 -17.65
CA GLU A 37 2.30 3.50 -18.96
C GLU A 37 3.45 2.82 -19.72
N LYS A 38 4.31 2.08 -19.02
CA LYS A 38 5.47 1.39 -19.59
C LYS A 38 5.25 -0.11 -19.77
N ILE A 39 4.17 -0.65 -19.22
CA ILE A 39 3.84 -2.08 -19.32
C ILE A 39 3.30 -2.33 -20.73
N ASP A 40 3.97 -3.22 -21.46
CA ASP A 40 3.56 -3.60 -22.81
C ASP A 40 3.96 -5.05 -23.13
N LEU A 41 3.55 -5.56 -24.28
CA LEU A 41 3.94 -6.85 -24.84
C LEU A 41 4.85 -6.64 -26.06
N ASP A 42 6.00 -7.30 -26.08
CA ASP A 42 6.85 -7.31 -27.26
C ASP A 42 6.29 -8.21 -28.38
N GLN A 43 6.97 -8.21 -29.52
CA GLN A 43 6.58 -8.95 -30.73
C GLN A 43 6.58 -10.48 -30.54
N HIS A 44 7.18 -10.97 -29.46
CA HIS A 44 7.25 -12.36 -29.08
C HIS A 44 6.29 -12.70 -27.94
N GLY A 45 5.42 -11.75 -27.54
CA GLY A 45 4.46 -11.91 -26.46
C GLY A 45 5.07 -11.85 -25.07
N LYS A 46 6.29 -11.31 -24.91
CA LYS A 46 6.93 -11.14 -23.61
C LYS A 46 6.55 -9.79 -23.00
N VAL A 47 6.28 -9.79 -21.69
CA VAL A 47 5.95 -8.55 -20.97
C VAL A 47 7.21 -7.71 -20.75
N VAL A 48 7.13 -6.42 -21.08
CA VAL A 48 8.16 -5.40 -20.83
C VAL A 48 7.62 -4.34 -19.86
N GLY A 49 8.49 -3.64 -19.13
CA GLY A 49 8.12 -2.53 -18.23
C GLY A 49 7.46 -2.91 -16.89
N LEU A 50 7.44 -4.20 -16.54
CA LEU A 50 6.94 -4.70 -15.24
C LEU A 50 7.92 -4.51 -14.06
N PHE A 51 9.20 -4.31 -14.35
CA PHE A 51 10.29 -4.15 -13.38
C PHE A 51 11.24 -3.03 -13.81
#